data_AF-A0A0L7QXF7-F1
#
_entry.id   AF-A0A0L7QXF7-F1
#
_cell.length_a   1.000
_cell.length_b   1.000
_cell.length_c   1.000
_cell.angle_alpha   90.00
_cell.angle_beta   90.00
_cell.angle_gamma   90.00
#
_symmetry.space_group_name_H-M   'P 1'
#
loop_
_entity.id
_entity.type
_entity.pdbx_description
1 polymer ?
#
loop_
_entity_poly.entity_id
_entity_poly.type
_entity_poly.pdbx_seq_one_letter_code
_entity_poly.pdbx_strand_id
1 'polypeptide(L)'
;MSVKMIDRPTVPQTNKEHAIYLQEYHILSEYNMLCSQDLKGIYVIPSAQNSLLWLGVQFVRQGMYQGGIFRFTITLPQTFPDGGCPKVMFQTPVFHPLIDPESGELCTSWGFPEWRKSNRIWQLIQFITKILAKVDIKMNPVNHEATNLLENNFEAFRDRVKRCVRDSLNKVYNPPILDDPHYITFSPYVDELHDSVKREIYERKEEEENKVLGLSWVQSGSLQPFSKPEAR
;
A
#
# COMPACT_ATOMS: atom_id res chain seq x y z
N MET A 1 -54.81 -15.25 -27.42
CA MET A 1 -54.27 -16.09 -26.32
C MET A 1 -52.86 -15.63 -26.03
N SER A 2 -52.62 -15.07 -24.85
CA SER A 2 -51.36 -14.41 -24.49
C SER A 2 -50.31 -15.46 -24.09
N VAL A 3 -49.13 -15.40 -24.71
CA VAL A 3 -48.00 -16.31 -24.46
C VAL A 3 -47.43 -15.97 -23.09
N LYS A 4 -47.54 -16.92 -22.14
CA LYS A 4 -46.94 -16.81 -20.81
C LYS A 4 -45.41 -16.75 -20.98
N MET A 5 -44.80 -15.65 -20.55
CA MET A 5 -43.36 -15.54 -20.43
C MET A 5 -42.86 -16.66 -19.52
N ILE A 6 -41.88 -17.41 -20.00
CA ILE A 6 -41.14 -18.37 -19.18
C ILE A 6 -40.40 -17.53 -18.15
N ASP A 7 -40.84 -17.60 -16.89
CA ASP A 7 -40.12 -17.01 -15.78
C ASP A 7 -38.68 -17.56 -15.80
N ARG A 8 -37.73 -16.64 -15.96
CA ARG A 8 -36.30 -16.96 -15.87
C ARG A 8 -36.08 -17.55 -14.47
N PRO A 9 -35.53 -18.77 -14.34
CA PRO A 9 -35.31 -19.34 -13.02
C PRO A 9 -34.41 -18.39 -12.24
N THR A 10 -34.96 -17.82 -11.16
CA THR A 10 -34.21 -17.05 -10.19
C THR A 10 -33.23 -18.06 -9.58
N VAL A 11 -31.95 -17.99 -9.90
CA VAL A 11 -30.93 -18.85 -9.30
C VAL A 11 -30.62 -18.26 -7.93
N PRO A 12 -31.13 -18.80 -6.81
CA PRO A 12 -30.91 -18.23 -5.51
C PRO A 12 -29.92 -19.15 -4.80
N GLN A 13 -28.62 -18.95 -5.07
CA GLN A 13 -27.49 -19.42 -4.26
C GLN A 13 -26.21 -19.12 -5.05
N THR A 14 -25.59 -17.98 -4.77
CA THR A 14 -24.15 -17.88 -4.95
C THR A 14 -23.55 -18.99 -4.07
N ASN A 15 -23.09 -20.06 -4.72
CA ASN A 15 -22.46 -21.17 -4.02
C ASN A 15 -21.33 -20.59 -3.15
N LYS A 16 -21.34 -20.84 -1.83
CA LYS A 16 -20.39 -20.20 -0.89
C LYS A 16 -18.93 -20.37 -1.33
N GLU A 17 -18.64 -21.50 -1.99
CA GLU A 17 -17.35 -21.79 -2.60
C GLU A 17 -16.99 -20.79 -3.71
N HIS A 18 -17.91 -20.44 -4.60
CA HIS A 18 -17.69 -19.42 -5.65
C HIS A 18 -17.45 -18.03 -5.07
N ALA A 19 -18.05 -17.70 -3.92
CA ALA A 19 -17.84 -16.39 -3.29
C ALA A 19 -16.39 -16.22 -2.82
N ILE A 20 -15.75 -17.28 -2.32
CA ILE A 20 -14.34 -17.25 -1.90
C ILE A 20 -13.43 -16.99 -3.10
N TYR A 21 -13.60 -17.72 -4.21
CA TYR A 21 -12.80 -17.50 -5.42
C TYR A 21 -12.95 -16.11 -6.01
N LEU A 22 -14.18 -15.56 -5.99
CA LEU A 22 -14.43 -14.19 -6.44
C LEU A 22 -13.73 -13.16 -5.53
N GLN A 23 -13.77 -13.37 -4.21
CA GLN A 23 -13.06 -12.52 -3.25
C GLN A 23 -11.54 -12.55 -3.49
N GLU A 24 -10.96 -13.74 -3.64
CA GLU A 24 -9.53 -13.87 -3.94
C GLU A 24 -9.15 -13.19 -5.25
N TYR A 25 -9.98 -13.32 -6.29
CA TYR A 25 -9.78 -12.63 -7.56
C TYR A 25 -9.81 -11.10 -7.38
N HIS A 26 -10.74 -10.57 -6.58
CA HIS A 26 -10.79 -9.15 -6.26
C HIS A 26 -9.54 -8.68 -5.52
N ILE A 27 -9.05 -9.46 -4.55
CA ILE A 27 -7.83 -9.14 -3.80
C ILE A 27 -6.61 -9.13 -4.72
N LEU A 28 -6.47 -10.15 -5.59
CA LEU A 28 -5.38 -10.23 -6.56
C LEU A 28 -5.42 -9.04 -7.54
N SER A 29 -6.61 -8.67 -8.00
CA SER A 29 -6.79 -7.49 -8.87
C SER A 29 -6.36 -6.20 -8.17
N GLU A 30 -6.67 -6.02 -6.89
CA GLU A 30 -6.21 -4.85 -6.13
C GLU A 30 -4.69 -4.85 -5.96
N TYR A 31 -4.09 -6.01 -5.68
CA TYR A 31 -2.63 -6.12 -5.54
C TYR A 31 -1.91 -5.80 -6.86
N ASN A 32 -2.39 -6.33 -7.98
CA ASN A 32 -1.85 -6.01 -9.31
C ASN A 32 -1.93 -4.51 -9.61
N MET A 33 -3.02 -3.87 -9.23
CA MET A 33 -3.18 -2.43 -9.41
C MET A 33 -2.30 -1.61 -8.45
N LEU A 34 -2.07 -2.08 -7.22
CA LEU A 34 -1.07 -1.48 -6.33
C LEU A 34 0.32 -1.50 -6.98
N CYS A 35 0.74 -2.65 -7.50
CA CYS A 35 2.03 -2.81 -8.16
C CYS A 35 2.20 -1.86 -9.35
N SER A 36 1.11 -1.50 -10.05
CA SER A 36 1.18 -0.57 -11.18
C SER A 36 1.23 0.92 -10.78
N GLN A 37 0.94 1.28 -9.53
CA GLN A 37 0.96 2.69 -9.09
C GLN A 37 2.36 3.26 -8.83
N ASP A 38 3.40 2.41 -8.74
CA ASP A 38 4.78 2.80 -8.48
C ASP A 38 4.95 3.72 -7.25
N LEU A 39 4.28 3.36 -6.14
CA LEU A 39 4.34 4.13 -4.90
C LEU A 39 5.72 4.04 -4.25
N LYS A 40 6.46 5.15 -4.22
CA LYS A 40 7.83 5.20 -3.68
C LYS A 40 7.84 5.22 -2.15
N GLY A 41 8.81 4.51 -1.58
CA GLY A 41 9.06 4.54 -0.14
C GLY A 41 8.08 3.72 0.70
N ILE A 42 7.20 2.94 0.07
CA ILE A 42 6.30 2.02 0.75
C ILE A 42 6.39 0.66 0.05
N TYR A 43 6.40 -0.41 0.83
CA TYR A 43 6.31 -1.77 0.29
C TYR A 43 5.18 -2.49 1.01
N VAL A 44 4.28 -3.10 0.25
CA VAL A 44 3.12 -3.83 0.79
C VAL A 44 2.91 -5.08 -0.04
N ILE A 45 2.65 -6.19 0.64
CA ILE A 45 2.38 -7.50 0.02
C ILE A 45 1.29 -8.24 0.82
N PRO A 46 0.34 -8.94 0.17
CA PRO A 46 -0.57 -9.85 0.87
C PRO A 46 0.21 -10.94 1.63
N SER A 47 -0.27 -11.33 2.81
CA SER A 47 0.28 -12.47 3.57
C SER A 47 0.17 -13.74 2.74
N ALA A 48 1.16 -14.63 2.86
CA ALA A 48 1.15 -15.91 2.17
C ALA A 48 0.07 -16.86 2.75
N GLN A 49 -0.30 -16.68 4.01
CA GLN A 49 -1.25 -17.54 4.73
C GLN A 49 -2.67 -16.98 4.75
N ASN A 50 -2.83 -15.66 4.62
CA ASN A 50 -4.13 -15.01 4.67
C ASN A 50 -4.18 -13.81 3.69
N SER A 51 -4.89 -13.98 2.57
CA SER A 51 -5.02 -12.95 1.53
C SER A 51 -5.72 -11.67 2.00
N LEU A 52 -6.49 -11.73 3.10
CA LEU A 52 -7.14 -10.57 3.73
C LEU A 52 -6.19 -9.78 4.62
N LEU A 53 -5.02 -10.31 4.97
CA LEU A 53 -4.00 -9.62 5.75
C LEU A 53 -2.87 -9.20 4.81
N TRP A 54 -2.56 -7.91 4.75
CA TRP A 54 -1.42 -7.41 3.98
C TRP A 54 -0.37 -6.86 4.93
N LEU A 55 0.89 -7.16 4.61
CA LEU A 55 2.06 -6.81 5.39
C LEU A 55 2.76 -5.64 4.71
N GLY A 56 3.01 -4.57 5.47
CA GLY A 56 3.52 -3.32 4.93
C GLY A 56 4.69 -2.75 5.73
N VAL A 57 5.58 -2.06 5.03
CA VAL A 57 6.63 -1.24 5.63
C VAL A 57 6.71 0.11 4.91
N GLN A 58 6.71 1.18 5.70
CA GLN A 58 6.82 2.56 5.25
C GLN A 58 8.19 3.13 5.58
N PHE A 59 8.91 3.55 4.55
CA PHE A 59 10.16 4.31 4.61
C PHE A 59 9.86 5.79 4.36
N VAL A 60 9.78 6.58 5.43
CA VAL A 60 9.42 7.98 5.30
C VAL A 60 10.60 8.78 4.76
N ARG A 61 10.44 9.38 3.59
CA ARG A 61 11.52 10.11 2.88
C ARG A 61 11.51 11.62 3.11
N GLN A 62 10.41 12.18 3.61
CA GLN A 62 10.21 13.62 3.78
C GLN A 62 9.30 13.92 4.97
N GLY A 63 9.33 15.16 5.43
CA GLY A 63 8.50 15.61 6.56
C GLY A 63 9.11 15.28 7.92
N MET A 64 8.33 15.48 8.98
CA MET A 64 8.83 15.37 10.36
C MET A 64 9.24 13.94 10.74
N TYR A 65 8.67 12.92 10.08
CA TYR A 65 8.97 11.51 10.32
C TYR A 65 10.07 10.97 9.41
N GLN A 66 10.74 11.84 8.64
CA GLN A 66 11.81 11.44 7.71
C GLN A 66 12.86 10.56 8.38
N GLY A 67 13.26 9.48 7.70
CA GLY A 67 14.18 8.46 8.19
C GLY A 67 13.52 7.38 9.04
N GLY A 68 12.23 7.52 9.39
CA GLY A 68 11.48 6.49 10.10
C GLY A 68 11.14 5.29 9.21
N ILE A 69 11.18 4.10 9.82
CA ILE A 69 10.84 2.81 9.19
C ILE A 69 9.71 2.17 9.98
N PHE A 70 8.48 2.31 9.49
CA PHE A 70 7.28 1.89 10.22
C PHE A 70 6.65 0.67 9.57
N ARG A 71 6.63 -0.44 10.30
CA ARG A 71 5.86 -1.63 9.89
C ARG A 71 4.39 -1.45 10.25
N PHE A 72 3.52 -1.92 9.37
CA PHE A 72 2.09 -1.93 9.59
C PHE A 72 1.45 -3.14 8.90
N THR A 73 0.21 -3.43 9.29
CA THR A 73 -0.63 -4.42 8.62
C THR A 73 -1.90 -3.76 8.13
N ILE A 74 -2.42 -4.22 6.99
CA ILE A 74 -3.74 -3.87 6.49
C ILE A 74 -4.62 -5.11 6.59
N THR A 75 -5.74 -5.02 7.29
CA THR A 75 -6.72 -6.12 7.38
C THR A 75 -7.95 -5.74 6.57
N LEU A 76 -8.21 -6.48 5.50
CA LEU A 76 -9.39 -6.36 4.67
C LEU A 76 -10.61 -6.94 5.43
N PRO A 77 -11.82 -6.36 5.23
CA PRO A 77 -13.04 -6.95 5.76
C PRO A 77 -13.26 -8.38 5.24
N GLN A 78 -13.86 -9.25 6.05
CA GLN A 78 -14.22 -10.62 5.61
C GLN A 78 -15.20 -10.62 4.43
N THR A 79 -15.93 -9.52 4.24
CA THR A 79 -16.88 -9.32 3.14
C THR A 79 -16.25 -8.68 1.90
N PHE A 80 -14.93 -8.43 1.88
CA PHE A 80 -14.25 -7.74 0.78
C PHE A 80 -14.59 -8.36 -0.59
N PRO A 81 -14.85 -7.57 -1.66
CA PRO A 81 -14.69 -6.11 -1.76
C PRO A 81 -15.83 -5.29 -1.13
N ASP A 82 -16.87 -5.96 -0.60
CA ASP A 82 -17.92 -5.28 0.15
C ASP A 82 -17.49 -5.05 1.61
N GLY A 83 -18.09 -4.07 2.29
CA GLY A 83 -17.76 -3.70 3.67
C GLY A 83 -17.04 -2.36 3.80
N GLY A 84 -16.46 -2.13 4.98
CA GLY A 84 -15.84 -0.86 5.35
C GLY A 84 -14.39 -0.71 4.87
N CYS A 85 -13.78 0.42 5.23
CA CYS A 85 -12.37 0.69 4.96
C CYS A 85 -11.49 -0.40 5.60
N PRO A 86 -10.47 -0.93 4.90
CA PRO A 86 -9.50 -1.81 5.52
C PRO A 86 -8.86 -1.17 6.75
N LYS A 87 -8.67 -1.98 7.79
CA LYS A 87 -8.07 -1.56 9.06
C LYS A 87 -6.56 -1.53 8.94
N VAL A 88 -5.93 -0.43 9.35
CA VAL A 88 -4.48 -0.25 9.29
C VAL A 88 -3.92 -0.19 10.71
N MET A 89 -2.98 -1.07 11.03
CA MET A 89 -2.37 -1.20 12.36
C MET A 89 -0.86 -1.04 12.27
N PHE A 90 -0.30 -0.05 12.97
CA PHE A 90 1.15 0.10 13.09
C PHE A 90 1.70 -0.85 14.17
N GLN A 91 2.77 -1.57 13.82
CA GLN A 91 3.44 -2.49 14.74
C GLN A 91 4.47 -1.79 15.63
N THR A 92 5.03 -0.68 15.12
CA THR A 92 5.88 0.22 15.89
C THR A 92 5.02 1.38 16.40
N PRO A 93 5.12 1.79 17.68
CA PRO A 93 4.42 2.98 18.16
C PRO A 93 4.73 4.21 17.30
N VAL A 94 3.70 4.87 16.79
CA VAL A 94 3.84 6.10 16.00
C VAL A 94 3.11 7.24 16.70
N PHE A 95 3.87 8.25 17.13
CA PHE A 95 3.28 9.43 17.78
C PHE A 95 2.71 10.39 16.74
N HIS A 96 1.46 10.18 16.32
CA HIS A 96 0.78 10.96 15.28
C HIS A 96 -0.70 11.21 15.65
N PRO A 97 -1.30 12.38 15.35
CA PRO A 97 -2.68 12.68 15.74
C PRO A 97 -3.75 11.71 15.22
N LEU A 98 -3.55 11.13 14.03
CA LEU A 98 -4.45 10.10 13.46
C LEU A 98 -4.17 8.66 13.93
N ILE A 99 -3.12 8.42 14.70
CA ILE A 99 -2.74 7.05 15.12
C ILE A 99 -3.05 6.91 16.59
N ASP A 100 -3.89 5.94 16.93
CA ASP A 100 -4.22 5.62 18.30
C ASP A 100 -2.97 5.17 19.06
N PRO A 101 -2.62 5.80 20.19
CA PRO A 101 -1.35 5.54 20.88
C PRO A 101 -1.29 4.17 21.57
N GLU A 102 -2.44 3.57 21.90
CA GLU A 102 -2.50 2.29 22.63
C GLU A 102 -2.51 1.10 21.66
N SER A 103 -3.40 1.13 20.67
CA SER A 103 -3.58 0.05 19.70
C SER A 103 -2.63 0.17 18.50
N GLY A 104 -2.20 1.38 18.14
CA GLY A 104 -1.48 1.65 16.89
C GLY A 104 -2.40 1.70 15.66
N GLU A 105 -3.73 1.72 15.85
CA GLU A 105 -4.70 1.82 14.76
C GLU A 105 -4.67 3.21 14.11
N LEU A 106 -4.62 3.24 12.79
CA LEU A 106 -4.78 4.47 12.03
C LEU A 106 -6.26 4.80 11.82
N CYS A 107 -6.67 5.98 12.26
CA CYS A 107 -7.97 6.55 11.94
C CYS A 107 -8.03 6.96 10.46
N THR A 108 -8.76 6.19 9.65
CA THR A 108 -8.92 6.45 8.22
C THR A 108 -10.06 7.42 7.91
N SER A 109 -10.91 7.77 8.88
CA SER A 109 -12.13 8.57 8.66
C SER A 109 -11.87 9.95 8.07
N TRP A 110 -10.68 10.53 8.27
CA TRP A 110 -10.29 11.79 7.64
C TRP A 110 -10.08 11.68 6.13
N GLY A 111 -9.44 10.59 5.68
CA GLY A 111 -9.19 10.34 4.24
C GLY A 111 -10.34 9.59 3.56
N PHE A 112 -11.03 8.74 4.31
CA PHE A 112 -12.10 7.86 3.87
C PHE A 112 -13.26 7.91 4.88
N PRO A 113 -14.04 9.01 4.93
CA PRO A 113 -15.22 9.09 5.79
C PRO A 113 -16.23 7.97 5.54
N GLU A 114 -16.34 7.54 4.28
CA GLU A 114 -17.11 6.40 3.84
C GLU A 114 -16.29 5.60 2.83
N TRP A 115 -16.20 4.29 3.02
CA TRP A 115 -15.52 3.41 2.07
C TRP A 115 -16.49 2.97 0.97
N ARG A 116 -16.20 3.39 -0.26
CA ARG A 116 -17.03 3.14 -1.44
C ARG A 116 -16.35 2.13 -2.35
N LYS A 117 -17.11 1.47 -3.21
CA LYS A 117 -16.57 0.52 -4.22
C LYS A 117 -15.58 1.15 -5.21
N SER A 118 -15.58 2.48 -5.33
CA SER A 118 -14.59 3.23 -6.13
C SER A 118 -13.26 3.42 -5.40
N ASN A 119 -13.22 3.27 -4.07
CA ASN A 119 -11.99 3.32 -3.30
C ASN A 119 -11.18 2.06 -3.51
N ARG A 120 -9.86 2.24 -3.54
CA ARG A 120 -8.91 1.17 -3.84
C ARG A 120 -7.84 1.09 -2.76
N ILE A 121 -7.29 -0.09 -2.54
CA ILE A 121 -6.30 -0.32 -1.47
C ILE A 121 -5.07 0.55 -1.68
N TRP A 122 -4.64 0.77 -2.93
CA TRP A 122 -3.51 1.65 -3.21
C TRP A 122 -3.74 3.11 -2.78
N GLN A 123 -4.99 3.60 -2.79
CA GLN A 123 -5.31 4.95 -2.33
C GLN A 123 -5.15 5.04 -0.80
N LEU A 124 -5.54 4.00 -0.08
CA LEU A 124 -5.31 3.90 1.37
C LEU A 124 -3.82 3.86 1.69
N ILE A 125 -3.03 3.10 0.92
CA ILE A 125 -1.57 3.05 1.04
C ILE A 125 -0.95 4.43 0.75
N GLN A 126 -1.42 5.14 -0.28
CA GLN A 126 -0.99 6.50 -0.56
C GLN A 126 -1.36 7.48 0.56
N PHE A 127 -2.52 7.29 1.20
CA PHE A 127 -2.95 8.07 2.36
C PHE A 127 -2.00 7.89 3.56
N ILE A 128 -1.55 6.65 3.84
CA ILE A 128 -0.54 6.38 4.88
C ILE A 128 0.73 7.21 4.64
N THR A 129 1.24 7.20 3.40
CA THR A 129 2.41 8.00 3.03
C THR A 129 2.16 9.49 3.20
N LYS A 130 0.98 9.98 2.82
CA LYS A 130 0.61 11.40 2.88
C LYS A 130 0.61 11.92 4.33
N ILE A 131 0.00 11.20 5.27
CA ILE A 131 -0.12 11.67 6.66
C ILE A 131 1.24 11.74 7.36
N LEU A 132 2.16 10.81 7.05
CA LEU A 132 3.51 10.79 7.60
C LEU A 132 4.43 11.82 6.93
N ALA A 133 4.17 12.16 5.67
CA ALA A 133 4.89 13.23 4.97
C ALA A 133 4.47 14.62 5.46
N LYS A 134 3.17 14.84 5.70
CA LYS A 134 2.62 16.11 6.14
C LYS A 134 1.48 15.93 7.14
N VAL A 135 1.74 16.41 8.35
CA VAL A 135 0.75 16.47 9.44
C VAL A 135 -0.15 17.70 9.21
N ASP A 136 -1.47 17.50 9.16
CA ASP A 136 -2.45 18.57 8.92
C ASP A 136 -3.30 18.83 10.17
N ILE A 137 -3.27 20.05 10.68
CA ILE A 137 -3.96 20.44 11.92
C ILE A 137 -5.49 20.23 11.82
N LYS A 138 -6.07 20.24 10.61
CA LYS A 138 -7.52 20.09 10.39
C LYS A 138 -8.02 18.64 10.44
N MET A 139 -7.13 17.67 10.60
CA MET A 139 -7.51 16.25 10.60
C MET A 139 -8.35 15.89 11.84
N ASN A 140 -9.19 14.87 11.74
CA ASN A 140 -9.99 14.36 12.87
C ASN A 140 -9.10 13.55 13.81
N PRO A 141 -8.64 14.11 14.95
CA PRO A 141 -7.60 13.47 15.74
C PRO A 141 -8.19 12.37 16.63
N VAL A 142 -7.40 11.31 16.81
CA VAL A 142 -7.65 10.26 17.81
C VAL A 142 -6.64 10.38 18.96
N ASN A 143 -5.41 10.76 18.65
CA ASN A 143 -4.40 11.05 19.65
C ASN A 143 -4.46 12.54 20.06
N HIS A 144 -5.23 12.82 21.10
CA HIS A 144 -5.41 14.17 21.62
C HIS A 144 -4.12 14.77 22.22
N GLU A 145 -3.21 13.96 22.76
CA GLU A 145 -1.90 14.44 23.25
C GLU A 145 -1.09 14.99 22.07
N ALA A 146 -1.02 14.24 20.97
CA ALA A 146 -0.31 14.66 19.77
C ALA A 146 -0.88 15.95 19.18
N THR A 147 -2.20 16.11 19.14
CA THR A 147 -2.85 17.35 18.69
C THR A 147 -2.56 18.52 19.62
N ASN A 148 -2.69 18.32 20.93
CA ASN A 148 -2.42 19.37 21.91
C ASN A 148 -0.96 19.87 21.82
N LEU A 149 0.00 18.97 21.66
CA LEU A 149 1.40 19.37 21.44
C LEU A 149 1.59 20.04 20.08
N LEU A 150 0.93 19.57 19.02
CA LEU A 150 1.03 20.20 17.70
C LEU A 150 0.58 21.68 17.72
N GLU A 151 -0.46 21.99 18.49
CA GLU A 151 -1.04 23.34 18.60
C GLU A 151 -0.30 24.22 19.62
N ASN A 152 -0.03 23.69 20.82
CA ASN A 152 0.44 24.48 21.95
C ASN A 152 1.95 24.38 22.20
N ASN A 153 2.61 23.31 21.76
CA ASN A 153 4.05 23.10 21.97
C ASN A 153 4.70 22.26 20.86
N PHE A 154 4.91 22.91 19.71
CA PHE A 154 5.45 22.26 18.51
C PHE A 154 6.84 21.64 18.73
N GLU A 155 7.65 22.21 19.63
CA GLU A 155 8.98 21.67 19.94
C GLU A 155 8.88 20.32 20.66
N ALA A 156 8.02 20.23 21.68
CA ALA A 156 7.75 18.96 22.36
C ALA A 156 7.14 17.91 21.40
N PHE A 157 6.25 18.33 20.50
CA PHE A 157 5.73 17.46 19.44
C PHE A 157 6.87 16.91 18.57
N ARG A 158 7.75 17.78 18.08
CA ARG A 158 8.91 17.40 17.25
C ARG A 158 9.82 16.42 17.97
N ASP A 159 10.07 16.61 19.27
CA ASP A 159 10.93 15.71 20.04
C ASP A 159 10.31 14.34 20.28
N ARG A 160 8.99 14.26 20.45
CA ARG A 160 8.26 12.98 20.48
C ARG A 160 8.34 12.26 19.12
N VAL A 161 8.18 12.99 18.01
CA VAL A 161 8.34 12.42 16.66
C VAL A 161 9.76 11.92 16.42
N LYS A 162 10.80 12.68 16.81
CA LYS A 162 12.20 12.21 16.71
C LYS A 162 12.44 10.92 17.50
N ARG A 163 11.86 10.81 18.70
CA ARG A 163 11.96 9.60 19.52
C ARG A 163 11.30 8.41 18.81
N CYS A 164 10.09 8.61 18.29
CA CYS A 164 9.37 7.64 17.48
C CYS A 164 10.20 7.16 16.27
N VAL A 165 10.83 8.07 15.53
CA VAL A 165 11.72 7.72 14.40
C VAL A 165 12.91 6.88 14.88
N ARG A 166 13.57 7.27 15.97
CA ARG A 166 14.69 6.50 16.55
C ARG A 166 14.27 5.10 16.99
N ASP A 167 13.13 4.99 17.68
CA ASP A 167 12.60 3.72 18.17
C ASP A 167 12.22 2.79 17.00
N SER A 168 11.74 3.37 15.90
CA SER A 168 11.46 2.63 14.67
C SER A 168 12.73 1.97 14.13
N LEU A 169 13.85 2.69 14.09
CA LEU A 169 15.15 2.20 13.61
C LEU A 169 15.70 1.10 14.51
N ASN A 170 15.59 1.26 15.84
CA ASN A 170 16.05 0.25 16.80
C ASN A 170 15.30 -1.08 16.67
N LYS A 171 14.04 -1.05 16.21
CA LYS A 171 13.19 -2.23 16.05
C LYS A 171 13.22 -2.81 14.63
N VAL A 172 14.01 -2.25 13.71
CA VAL A 172 14.10 -2.70 12.31
C VAL A 172 14.51 -4.18 12.22
N TYR A 173 15.45 -4.61 13.05
CA TYR A 173 16.02 -5.96 13.03
C TYR A 173 15.31 -6.93 13.98
N ASN A 174 14.19 -6.52 14.59
CA ASN A 174 13.42 -7.43 15.44
C ASN A 174 12.92 -8.62 14.60
N PRO A 175 12.88 -9.82 15.21
CA PRO A 175 12.34 -10.99 14.53
C PRO A 175 10.87 -10.76 14.17
N PRO A 176 10.37 -11.48 13.15
CA PRO A 176 8.99 -11.36 12.72
C PRO A 176 8.05 -11.77 13.86
N ILE A 177 6.97 -11.00 14.04
CA ILE A 177 5.92 -11.32 15.02
C ILE A 177 4.94 -12.39 14.53
N LEU A 178 4.92 -12.62 13.21
CA LEU A 178 4.10 -13.61 12.54
C LEU A 178 5.03 -14.56 11.80
N ASP A 179 4.80 -15.86 11.94
CA ASP A 179 5.46 -16.86 11.09
C ASP A 179 4.77 -16.83 9.72
N ASP A 180 5.16 -15.89 8.85
CA ASP A 180 4.64 -15.75 7.48
C ASP A 180 5.80 -15.49 6.50
N PRO A 181 5.93 -16.27 5.41
CA PRO A 181 6.98 -16.09 4.40
C PRO A 181 7.05 -14.70 3.75
N HIS A 182 5.93 -13.98 3.68
CA HIS A 182 5.87 -12.62 3.12
C HIS A 182 6.12 -11.53 4.17
N TYR A 183 6.41 -11.89 5.42
CA TYR A 183 6.74 -10.90 6.44
C TYR A 183 8.09 -10.22 6.13
N ILE A 184 8.07 -8.89 6.01
CA ILE A 184 9.24 -8.11 5.62
C ILE A 184 10.21 -7.95 6.80
N THR A 185 11.29 -8.71 6.75
CA THR A 185 12.42 -8.64 7.69
C THR A 185 13.62 -7.92 7.10
N PHE A 186 14.46 -7.35 7.95
CA PHE A 186 15.73 -6.75 7.54
C PHE A 186 16.86 -7.41 8.31
N SER A 187 18.01 -7.54 7.66
CA SER A 187 19.28 -7.92 8.28
C SER A 187 20.22 -6.72 8.32
N PRO A 188 21.13 -6.66 9.32
CA PRO A 188 22.20 -5.68 9.30
C PRO A 188 23.00 -5.73 7.99
N TYR A 189 23.54 -4.59 7.59
CA TYR A 189 24.36 -4.51 6.39
C TYR A 189 25.68 -5.28 6.61
N VAL A 190 26.02 -6.16 5.67
CA VAL A 190 27.28 -6.90 5.62
C VAL A 190 27.99 -6.52 4.33
N ASP A 191 29.14 -5.85 4.44
CA ASP A 191 29.90 -5.31 3.31
C ASP A 191 30.20 -6.37 2.25
N GLU A 192 30.69 -7.55 2.67
CA GLU A 192 31.06 -8.66 1.78
C GLU A 192 29.90 -9.18 0.93
N LEU A 193 28.67 -9.16 1.46
CA LEU A 193 27.48 -9.67 0.78
C LEU A 193 26.80 -8.60 -0.06
N HIS A 194 26.75 -7.36 0.44
CA HIS A 194 25.90 -6.32 -0.13
C HIS A 194 26.63 -5.32 -1.02
N ASP A 195 27.96 -5.16 -0.93
CA ASP A 195 28.68 -4.12 -1.67
C ASP A 195 28.63 -4.30 -3.19
N SER A 196 28.61 -5.55 -3.68
CA SER A 196 28.45 -5.84 -5.11
C SER A 196 27.08 -5.37 -5.62
N VAL A 197 26.01 -5.79 -4.93
CA VAL A 197 24.62 -5.43 -5.26
C VAL A 197 24.38 -3.93 -5.10
N LYS A 198 24.93 -3.32 -4.06
CA LYS A 198 24.83 -1.87 -3.83
C LYS A 198 25.44 -1.09 -4.99
N ARG A 199 26.64 -1.49 -5.46
CA ARG A 199 27.27 -0.85 -6.63
C ARG A 199 26.41 -0.99 -7.88
N GLU A 200 25.88 -2.18 -8.14
CA GLU A 200 24.96 -2.42 -9.27
C GLU A 200 23.71 -1.52 -9.21
N ILE A 201 23.14 -1.28 -8.03
CA ILE A 201 21.98 -0.39 -7.86
C ILE A 201 22.32 1.07 -8.16
N TYR A 202 23.54 1.52 -7.81
CA TYR A 202 23.98 2.90 -8.05
C TYR A 202 24.48 3.14 -9.47
N GLU A 203 24.94 2.10 -10.16
CA GLU A 203 25.23 2.13 -11.58
C GLU A 203 23.92 2.36 -12.33
N ARG A 204 23.75 3.56 -12.91
CA ARG A 204 22.62 3.84 -13.80
C ARG A 204 22.68 2.82 -14.92
N LYS A 205 21.68 1.94 -15.02
CA LYS A 205 21.36 1.33 -16.31
C LYS A 205 21.05 2.49 -17.23
N GLU A 206 21.90 2.73 -18.21
CA GLU A 206 21.54 3.57 -19.35
C GLU A 206 20.16 3.07 -19.79
N GLU A 207 19.17 3.96 -19.77
CA GLU A 207 17.88 3.62 -20.36
C GLU A 207 18.19 3.26 -21.80
N GLU A 208 18.10 1.97 -22.14
CA GLU A 208 18.10 1.59 -23.55
C GLU A 208 16.92 2.35 -24.16
N GLU A 209 17.23 3.43 -24.90
CA GLU A 209 16.28 4.24 -25.67
C GLU A 209 15.50 3.39 -26.71
N ASN A 210 15.81 2.08 -26.79
CA ASN A 210 15.20 1.08 -27.65
C ASN A 210 14.33 0.05 -26.92
N LYS A 211 13.64 0.41 -25.83
CA LYS A 211 12.42 -0.35 -25.49
C LYS A 211 11.38 -0.05 -26.56
N VAL A 212 11.27 -0.96 -27.53
CA VAL A 212 10.21 -0.98 -28.55
C VAL A 212 8.86 -0.78 -27.85
N LEU A 213 8.34 0.45 -27.90
CA LEU A 213 7.05 0.83 -27.33
C LEU A 213 5.95 0.23 -28.22
N GLY A 214 5.69 -1.05 -28.00
CA GLY A 214 4.64 -1.80 -28.68
C GLY A 214 4.95 -2.18 -30.12
N LEU A 215 4.31 -3.26 -30.57
CA LEU A 215 4.22 -3.58 -31.99
C LEU A 215 3.31 -2.53 -32.64
N SER A 216 3.89 -1.44 -33.15
CA SER A 216 3.14 -0.54 -34.03
C SER A 216 2.91 -1.27 -35.35
N TRP A 217 1.64 -1.53 -35.67
CA TRP A 217 1.24 -2.04 -36.98
C TRP A 217 1.34 -0.96 -38.08
N VAL A 218 1.78 0.25 -37.74
CA VAL A 218 1.96 1.37 -38.67
C VAL A 218 3.41 1.85 -38.57
N GLN A 219 4.12 1.88 -39.69
CA GLN A 219 5.47 2.43 -39.76
C GLN A 219 5.46 3.95 -39.51
N SER A 220 6.49 4.44 -38.84
CA SER A 220 6.69 5.88 -38.62
C SER A 220 6.69 6.63 -39.96
N GLY A 221 5.75 7.57 -40.12
CA GLY A 221 5.58 8.36 -41.35
C GLY A 221 4.60 7.75 -42.37
N SER A 222 4.05 6.56 -42.12
CA SER A 222 3.00 5.95 -42.94
C SER A 222 1.62 6.20 -42.37
N LEU A 223 0.63 6.40 -43.25
CA LEU A 223 -0.80 6.40 -42.89
C LEU A 223 -1.45 5.03 -43.14
N GLN A 224 -0.70 4.02 -43.61
CA GLN A 224 -1.23 2.70 -43.86
C GLN A 224 -1.12 1.77 -42.63
N PRO A 225 -2.26 1.24 -42.15
CA PRO A 225 -2.30 0.09 -41.25
C PRO A 225 -1.62 -1.14 -41.88
N PHE A 226 -0.83 -1.86 -41.09
CA PHE A 226 -0.05 -3.06 -41.46
C PHE A 226 1.09 -2.83 -42.45
N SER A 227 1.71 -1.65 -42.44
CA SER A 227 2.88 -1.38 -43.28
C SER A 227 4.04 -2.30 -42.87
N LYS A 228 4.48 -3.15 -43.80
CA LYS A 228 5.64 -4.05 -43.63
C LYS A 228 6.89 -3.39 -44.18
N PRO A 229 8.08 -3.58 -43.56
CA PRO A 229 9.33 -3.20 -44.20
C PRO A 229 9.49 -4.01 -45.48
N GLU A 230 9.82 -3.34 -46.59
CA GLU A 230 10.19 -4.01 -47.82
C GLU A 230 11.37 -4.94 -47.53
N ALA A 231 11.20 -6.23 -47.79
CA ALA A 231 12.24 -7.21 -47.55
C ALA A 231 13.43 -6.90 -48.46
N ARG A 232 14.60 -6.65 -47.86
CA ARG A 232 15.89 -6.64 -48.55
C ARG A 232 16.33 -8.06 -48.88
#